data_AF-A0A7C1AMX9-F1
#
_entry.id   AF-A0A7C1AMX9-F1
#
_cell.length_a   1.000
_cell.length_b   1.000
_cell.length_c   1.000
_cell.angle_alpha   90.00
_cell.angle_beta   90.00
_cell.angle_gamma   90.00
#
_symmetry.space_group_name_H-M   'P 1'
#
loop_
_entity.id
_entity.type
_entity.pdbx_description
1 polymer ?
#
loop_
_entity_poly.entity_id
_entity_poly.type
_entity_poly.pdbx_seq_one_letter_code
_entity_poly.pdbx_strand_id
1 'polypeptide(L)' 'MKLALTGLANSGKTTLFNALTGLNMETTVYMTTTGEPHPGVVRVPD' A
#
# COMPACT_ATOMS: atom_id res chain seq x y z
N MET A 1 13.66 -6.67 7.17
CA MET A 1 13.14 -7.37 5.97
C MET A 1 12.47 -6.35 5.05
N LYS A 2 12.46 -6.56 3.73
CA LYS A 2 11.69 -5.73 2.78
C LYS A 2 10.65 -6.62 2.08
N LEU A 3 9.38 -6.20 2.06
CA LEU A 3 8.32 -6.86 1.32
C LEU A 3 7.70 -5.90 0.32
N ALA A 4 7.22 -6.42 -0.80
CA ALA A 4 6.46 -5.67 -1.79
C ALA A 4 4.99 -6.09 -1.75
N LEU A 5 4.09 -5.11 -1.75
CA LEU A 5 2.65 -5.34 -1.93
C LEU A 5 2.33 -5.26 -3.43
N THR A 6 2.05 -6.40 -4.06
CA THR A 6 1.74 -6.51 -5.49
C THR A 6 0.31 -7.04 -5.69
N GLY A 7 -0.25 -6.84 -6.88
CA GLY A 7 -1.62 -7.27 -7.20
C GLY A 7 -2.26 -6.46 -8.31
N LEU A 8 -3.38 -6.96 -8.84
CA LEU A 8 -4.17 -6.29 -9.89
C LEU A 8 -4.61 -4.89 -9.45
N ALA A 9 -4.90 -4.03 -10.40
CA ALA A 9 -5.37 -2.69 -10.07
C ALA A 9 -6.70 -2.72 -9.30
N ASN A 10 -6.90 -1.74 -8.43
CA ASN A 10 -8.06 -1.64 -7.53
C ASN A 10 -8.30 -2.83 -6.59
N SER A 11 -7.32 -3.73 -6.41
CA SER A 11 -7.41 -4.85 -5.46
C SER A 11 -7.26 -4.44 -3.99
N GLY A 12 -7.34 -3.15 -3.66
CA GLY A 12 -7.20 -2.65 -2.28
C GLY A 12 -5.77 -2.54 -1.74
N LYS A 13 -4.73 -2.57 -2.61
CA LYS A 13 -3.31 -2.50 -2.18
C LYS A 13 -3.00 -1.29 -1.29
N THR A 14 -3.45 -0.10 -1.70
CA THR A 14 -3.23 1.14 -0.95
C THR A 14 -3.97 1.12 0.39
N THR A 15 -5.16 0.53 0.43
CA THR A 15 -5.94 0.35 1.67
C THR A 15 -5.22 -0.54 2.67
N LEU A 16 -4.68 -1.68 2.21
CA LEU A 16 -3.89 -2.57 3.07
C LEU A 16 -2.58 -1.91 3.51
N PHE A 17 -1.90 -1.21 2.60
CA PHE A 17 -0.68 -0.47 2.94
C PHE A 17 -0.94 0.56 4.05
N ASN A 18 -2.01 1.34 3.93
CA ASN A 18 -2.43 2.31 4.95
C ASN A 18 -2.73 1.62 6.29
N ALA A 19 -3.44 0.49 6.27
CA ALA A 19 -3.74 -0.27 7.49
C ALA A 19 -2.48 -0.82 8.18
N LEU A 20 -1.51 -1.31 7.42
CA LEU A 20 -0.26 -1.86 7.96
C LEU A 20 0.70 -0.78 8.46
N THR A 21 0.77 0.34 7.77
CA THR A 21 1.74 1.40 8.05
C THR A 21 1.19 2.51 8.94
N GLY A 22 -0.13 2.58 9.11
CA GLY A 22 -0.81 3.71 9.77
C GLY A 22 -0.79 5.00 8.94
N LEU A 23 -0.34 4.94 7.67
CA LEU A 23 -0.36 6.08 6.76
C LEU A 23 -1.75 6.26 6.14
N ASN A 24 -2.00 7.45 5.60
CA ASN A 24 -3.28 7.80 4.98
C ASN A 24 -3.07 8.26 3.53
N MET A 25 -2.56 7.36 2.69
CA MET A 25 -2.42 7.62 1.25
C MET A 25 -3.78 7.62 0.56
N GLU A 26 -3.91 8.44 -0.47
CA GLU A 26 -5.14 8.56 -1.25
C GLU A 26 -5.49 7.24 -1.94
N THR A 27 -6.72 6.78 -1.74
CA THR A 27 -7.28 5.60 -2.40
C THR A 27 -8.24 6.06 -3.49
N THR A 28 -7.93 5.75 -4.75
CA THR A 28 -8.80 6.04 -5.89
C THR A 28 -9.63 4.81 -6.28
N VAL A 29 -10.86 5.05 -6.75
CA VAL A 29 -11.74 4.03 -7.34
C VAL A 29 -11.36 3.75 -8.80
N TYR A 30 -10.69 4.69 -9.46
CA TYR A 30 -10.24 4.58 -10.83
C TYR A 30 -8.79 4.13 -10.90
N MET A 31 -8.50 3.27 -11.87
CA MET A 31 -7.17 2.73 -12.13
C MET A 31 -6.16 3.87 -12.40
N THR A 32 -5.14 3.99 -11.56
CA THR A 32 -3.95 4.79 -11.89
C THR A 32 -2.94 3.90 -12.61
N THR A 33 -2.54 4.31 -13.81
CA THR A 33 -1.58 3.60 -14.66
C THR A 33 -0.12 3.90 -14.29
N THR A 34 0.10 4.93 -13.47
CA THR A 34 1.39 5.30 -12.88
C THR A 34 1.34 5.08 -11.38
N GLY A 35 2.25 4.26 -10.86
CA GLY A 35 2.38 4.01 -9.43
C GLY A 35 3.86 4.01 -9.06
N GLU A 36 4.30 5.08 -8.41
CA GLU A 36 5.61 5.06 -7.77
C GLU A 36 5.56 4.09 -6.57
N PRO A 37 6.64 3.33 -6.30
CA PRO A 37 6.69 2.49 -5.12
C PRO A 37 6.64 3.36 -3.86
N HIS A 38 5.66 3.10 -3.00
CA HIS A 38 5.54 3.78 -1.71
C HIS A 38 6.25 2.99 -0.60
N PRO A 39 7.37 3.48 -0.04
CA PRO A 39 8.01 2.81 1.09
C PRO A 39 7.22 3.08 2.37
N GLY A 40 7.03 2.04 3.17
CA GLY A 40 6.41 2.12 4.49
C GLY A 40 7.09 1.16 5.47
N VAL A 41 7.08 1.52 6.76
CA VAL A 41 7.67 0.71 7.83
C VAL A 41 6.57 0.37 8.82
N VAL A 42 6.44 -0.92 9.15
CA VAL A 42 5.53 -1.42 10.19
C VAL A 42 6.36 -2.01 11.33
N ARG A 43 5.97 -1.71 12.57
CA ARG A 43 6.58 -2.32 13.76
C ARG A 43 5.90 -3.66 13.99
N VAL A 44 6.68 -4.74 13.99
CA VAL A 44 6.20 -6.07 14.32
C VAL A 44 6.20 -6.20 15.84
N PRO A 45 5.06 -6.48 16.50
CA PRO A 45 5.04 -6.82 17.91
C PRO A 45 5.76 -8.16 18.11
N ASP A 46 6.50 -8.27 19.21
CA ASP A 46 7.28 -9.46 19.58
C ASP A 46 6.40 -10.69 19.82
#